data_AF-A0A7X6XZ69-F1
#
_entry.id   AF-A0A7X6XZ69-F1
#
_cell.length_a   1.000
_cell.length_b   1.000
_cell.length_c   1.000
_cell.angle_alpha   90.00
_cell.angle_beta   90.00
_cell.angle_gamma   90.00
#
_symmetry.space_group_name_H-M   'P 1'
#
loop_
_entity.id
_entity.type
_entity.pdbx_description
1 polymer ?
#
loop_
_entity_poly.entity_id
_entity_poly.type
_entity_poly.pdbx_seq_one_letter_code
_entity_poly.pdbx_strand_id
1 'polypeptide(L)'
;MKYNLKKLMASLMVGVLFFLGASGIKAQAEMGDRNVLDFDEVSVHDPSIIKSNDTYYVFGSHVAAAKSTDLRNWEYFVNNNVGDNTLLGNIRENFKEVFKWAGNGQTTDVGGMGIWAPDVYYSESYKNSDGTTG
;
A
#
# COMPACT_ATOMS: atom_id res chain seq x y z
N MET A 1 37.82 60.27 22.71
CA MET A 1 39.21 60.12 22.22
C MET A 1 39.15 59.30 20.93
N LYS A 2 39.37 59.94 19.77
CA LYS A 2 39.14 59.37 18.43
C LYS A 2 40.40 58.62 17.99
N TYR A 3 40.33 57.29 17.88
CA TYR A 3 41.42 56.51 17.30
C TYR A 3 41.58 56.86 15.81
N ASN A 4 42.84 56.99 15.39
CA ASN A 4 43.26 57.66 14.15
C ASN A 4 43.33 56.66 12.99
N LEU A 5 42.43 56.81 12.01
CA LEU A 5 42.10 55.87 10.93
C LEU A 5 43.31 55.42 10.06
N LYS A 6 44.40 56.19 10.08
CA LYS A 6 45.63 55.90 9.33
C LYS A 6 46.50 54.79 9.97
N LYS A 7 46.28 54.43 11.24
CA LYS A 7 47.11 53.44 11.96
C LYS A 7 46.52 52.02 12.02
N LEU A 8 45.29 51.78 11.56
CA LEU A 8 44.73 50.42 11.46
C LEU A 8 44.82 49.81 10.05
N MET A 9 45.17 50.62 9.04
CA MET A 9 45.45 50.14 7.67
C MET A 9 46.80 49.40 7.56
N ALA A 10 47.67 49.48 8.59
CA ALA A 10 48.97 48.81 8.63
C ALA A 10 48.93 47.40 9.28
N SER A 11 47.81 47.00 9.88
CA SER A 11 47.60 45.60 10.30
C SER A 11 46.91 44.76 9.21
N LEU A 12 46.66 45.38 8.04
CA LEU A 12 45.91 44.85 6.91
C LEU A 12 46.76 44.03 5.91
N MET A 13 48.04 43.72 6.22
CA MET A 13 48.97 43.08 5.27
C MET A 13 49.69 41.81 5.76
N VAL A 14 49.23 41.21 6.87
CA VAL A 14 49.68 39.86 7.31
C VAL A 14 48.52 38.88 7.56
N GLY A 15 47.28 39.37 7.72
CA GLY A 15 46.10 38.50 7.94
C GLY A 15 45.46 37.91 6.68
N VAL A 16 45.86 38.34 5.48
CA VAL A 16 45.21 37.95 4.21
C VAL A 16 45.71 36.59 3.68
N LEU A 17 46.78 36.03 4.22
CA LEU A 17 47.37 34.75 3.76
C LEU A 17 46.83 33.50 4.50
N PHE A 18 45.91 33.65 5.45
CA PHE A 18 45.28 32.51 6.16
C PHE A 18 43.76 32.38 5.95
N PHE A 19 43.21 33.04 4.92
CA PHE A 19 41.78 32.93 4.55
C PHE A 19 41.53 32.36 3.14
N LEU A 20 42.50 31.63 2.59
CA LEU A 20 42.40 30.96 1.27
C LEU A 20 42.22 29.42 1.38
N GLY A 21 41.83 28.92 2.57
CA GLY A 21 41.76 27.47 2.84
C GLY A 21 40.38 26.90 3.17
N ALA A 22 39.31 27.67 3.09
CA ALA A 22 37.97 27.18 3.41
C ALA A 22 36.91 27.67 2.42
N SER A 23 37.22 27.63 1.11
CA SER A 23 36.16 27.52 0.10
C SER A 23 35.68 26.08 0.07
N GLY A 24 35.05 25.65 1.17
CA GLY A 24 34.15 24.51 1.13
C GLY A 24 32.99 24.93 0.24
N ILE A 25 33.10 24.66 -1.06
CA ILE A 25 31.92 24.51 -1.90
C ILE A 25 31.12 23.39 -1.22
N LYS A 26 30.17 23.75 -0.37
CA LYS A 26 29.04 22.88 -0.13
C LYS A 26 28.34 22.83 -1.47
N ALA A 27 28.67 21.82 -2.26
CA ALA A 27 27.76 21.31 -3.25
C ALA A 27 26.55 20.84 -2.43
N GLN A 28 25.61 21.76 -2.20
CA GLN A 28 24.26 21.37 -1.85
C GLN A 28 23.81 20.62 -3.09
N ALA A 29 23.85 19.29 -3.03
CA ALA A 29 23.09 18.52 -4.00
C ALA A 29 21.67 19.07 -3.90
N GLU A 30 21.20 19.72 -4.96
CA GLU A 30 19.77 19.84 -5.16
C GLU A 30 19.29 18.39 -5.26
N MET A 31 18.87 17.83 -4.13
CA MET A 31 17.93 16.72 -4.15
C MET A 31 16.70 17.32 -4.82
N GLY A 32 16.68 17.25 -6.15
CA GLY A 32 15.49 17.51 -6.94
C GLY A 32 14.35 16.80 -6.24
N ASP A 33 13.27 17.55 -6.05
CA ASP A 33 12.01 17.11 -5.46
C ASP A 33 11.74 15.66 -5.88
N ARG A 34 12.06 14.70 -5.00
CA ARG A 34 11.64 13.33 -5.26
C ARG A 34 10.15 13.44 -5.13
N ASN A 35 9.43 13.38 -6.25
CA ASN A 35 8.02 13.02 -6.25
C ASN A 35 7.92 11.70 -5.47
N VAL A 36 7.75 11.79 -4.16
CA VAL A 36 7.53 10.64 -3.30
C VAL A 36 6.18 10.12 -3.75
N LEU A 37 6.20 8.96 -4.41
CA LEU A 37 4.97 8.27 -4.72
C LEU A 37 4.40 7.81 -3.37
N ASP A 38 3.22 8.32 -3.03
CA ASP A 38 2.48 7.83 -1.88
C ASP A 38 1.85 6.46 -2.23
N PHE A 39 1.93 5.55 -1.28
CA PHE A 39 1.38 4.20 -1.36
C PHE A 39 0.59 3.90 -0.08
N ASP A 40 -0.68 3.56 -0.24
CA ASP A 40 -1.49 2.93 0.79
C ASP A 40 -1.47 1.41 0.60
N GLU A 41 -0.73 0.71 1.47
CA GLU A 41 -0.51 -0.74 1.40
C GLU A 41 -1.57 -1.54 2.18
N VAL A 42 -1.84 -2.75 1.72
CA VAL A 42 -2.71 -3.74 2.37
C VAL A 42 -2.02 -5.11 2.39
N SER A 43 -2.46 -5.97 3.31
CA SER A 43 -2.03 -7.36 3.45
C SER A 43 -3.11 -8.30 2.94
N VAL A 44 -3.01 -8.68 1.66
CA VAL A 44 -3.84 -9.72 1.04
C VAL A 44 -2.91 -10.86 0.63
N HIS A 45 -2.99 -11.99 1.33
CA HIS A 45 -2.15 -13.16 1.06
C HIS A 45 -2.68 -13.93 -0.15
N ASP A 46 -1.80 -14.45 -1.02
CA ASP A 46 -2.15 -15.10 -2.30
C ASP A 46 -3.10 -14.26 -3.19
N PRO A 47 -2.75 -12.99 -3.51
CA PRO A 47 -3.68 -12.11 -4.22
C PRO A 47 -3.88 -12.55 -5.68
N SER A 48 -5.13 -12.82 -6.06
CA SER A 48 -5.57 -12.90 -7.46
C SER A 48 -6.24 -11.58 -7.88
N ILE A 49 -5.77 -11.00 -8.99
CA ILE A 49 -6.19 -9.68 -9.47
C ILE A 49 -7.26 -9.78 -10.55
N ILE A 50 -8.28 -8.93 -10.46
CA ILE A 50 -9.29 -8.72 -11.50
C ILE A 50 -9.54 -7.21 -11.68
N LYS A 51 -9.84 -6.78 -12.90
CA LYS A 51 -10.31 -5.42 -13.19
C LYS A 51 -11.80 -5.46 -13.51
N SER A 52 -12.55 -4.54 -12.91
CA SER A 52 -13.95 -4.27 -13.26
C SER A 52 -14.13 -2.76 -13.43
N ASN A 53 -14.54 -2.34 -14.63
CA ASN A 53 -14.54 -0.95 -15.05
C ASN A 53 -13.16 -0.28 -14.77
N ASP A 54 -13.14 0.87 -14.11
CA ASP A 54 -11.91 1.60 -13.77
C ASP A 54 -11.31 1.20 -12.40
N THR A 55 -11.75 0.09 -11.80
CA THR A 55 -11.28 -0.38 -10.49
C THR A 55 -10.62 -1.75 -10.59
N TYR A 56 -9.48 -1.89 -9.94
CA TYR A 56 -8.76 -3.14 -9.72
C TYR A 56 -9.15 -3.71 -8.36
N TYR A 57 -9.32 -5.02 -8.30
CA TYR A 57 -9.60 -5.77 -7.08
C TYR A 57 -8.58 -6.89 -6.92
N VAL A 58 -8.20 -7.17 -5.69
CA VAL A 58 -7.44 -8.36 -5.33
C VAL A 58 -8.23 -9.17 -4.32
N PHE A 59 -8.29 -10.49 -4.53
CA PHE A 59 -8.91 -11.46 -3.64
C PHE A 59 -7.86 -12.47 -3.23
N GLY A 60 -7.79 -12.78 -1.94
CA GLY A 60 -6.75 -13.65 -1.40
C GLY A 60 -7.26 -14.65 -0.38
N SER A 61 -6.31 -15.39 0.18
CA SER A 61 -6.53 -16.28 1.32
C SER A 61 -7.15 -15.55 2.51
N HIS A 62 -7.81 -16.32 3.40
CA HIS A 62 -8.46 -15.80 4.60
C HIS A 62 -9.61 -14.83 4.30
N VAL A 63 -10.18 -14.90 3.10
CA VAL A 63 -11.24 -14.00 2.61
C VAL A 63 -10.82 -12.52 2.66
N ALA A 64 -9.51 -12.26 2.55
CA ALA A 64 -8.99 -10.92 2.43
C ALA A 64 -9.22 -10.39 1.01
N ALA A 65 -9.71 -9.17 0.88
CA ALA A 65 -9.84 -8.51 -0.41
C ALA A 65 -9.70 -6.99 -0.30
N ALA A 66 -9.11 -6.40 -1.34
CA ALA A 66 -8.89 -4.98 -1.43
C ALA A 66 -9.12 -4.47 -2.85
N LYS A 67 -9.29 -3.17 -3.00
CA LYS A 67 -9.51 -2.51 -4.30
C LYS A 67 -8.62 -1.29 -4.45
N SER A 68 -8.34 -0.91 -5.68
CA SER A 68 -7.55 0.27 -6.04
C SER A 68 -8.00 0.80 -7.40
N THR A 69 -7.92 2.12 -7.61
CA THR A 69 -8.12 2.73 -8.93
C THR A 69 -6.80 3.00 -9.66
N ASP A 70 -5.66 2.86 -8.98
CA ASP A 70 -4.35 3.26 -9.52
C ASP A 70 -3.22 2.24 -9.31
N LEU A 71 -3.54 1.06 -8.76
CA LEU A 71 -2.62 -0.04 -8.41
C LEU A 71 -1.56 0.32 -7.35
N ARG A 72 -1.65 1.50 -6.74
CA ARG A 72 -0.69 1.99 -5.73
C ARG A 72 -1.34 2.11 -4.36
N ASN A 73 -2.55 2.65 -4.34
CA ASN A 73 -3.29 2.93 -3.11
C ASN A 73 -4.46 1.96 -3.02
N TRP A 74 -4.45 1.13 -1.98
CA TRP A 74 -5.38 0.02 -1.79
C TRP A 74 -6.25 0.22 -0.56
N GLU A 75 -7.52 -0.14 -0.67
CA GLU A 75 -8.50 -0.08 0.41
C GLU A 75 -9.16 -1.45 0.62
N TYR A 76 -9.18 -1.95 1.86
CA TYR A 76 -10.02 -3.10 2.18
C TYR A 76 -11.50 -2.77 2.03
N PHE A 77 -12.27 -3.68 1.46
CA PHE A 77 -13.73 -3.51 1.34
C PHE A 77 -14.52 -4.67 1.95
N VAL A 78 -13.84 -5.56 2.68
CA VAL A 78 -14.42 -6.77 3.27
C VAL A 78 -14.32 -6.76 4.78
N ASN A 79 -15.33 -7.32 5.44
CA ASN A 79 -15.32 -7.55 6.89
C ASN A 79 -14.81 -8.98 7.23
N ASN A 80 -14.53 -9.23 8.52
CA ASN A 80 -14.10 -10.54 9.03
C ASN A 80 -15.21 -11.29 9.81
N ASN A 81 -16.49 -11.01 9.55
CA ASN A 81 -17.60 -11.64 10.26
C ASN A 81 -17.99 -12.97 9.60
N VAL A 82 -17.81 -14.10 10.29
CA VAL A 82 -18.19 -15.43 9.79
C VAL A 82 -19.70 -15.57 9.51
N GLY A 83 -20.54 -14.90 10.30
CA GLY A 83 -22.00 -15.00 10.19
C GLY A 83 -22.63 -14.04 9.17
N ASP A 84 -21.90 -13.00 8.77
CA ASP A 84 -22.38 -11.93 7.89
C ASP A 84 -21.20 -11.28 7.12
N ASN A 85 -20.48 -12.11 6.37
CA ASN A 85 -19.32 -11.69 5.61
C ASN A 85 -19.72 -10.88 4.36
N THR A 86 -18.99 -9.81 4.06
CA THR A 86 -19.25 -8.94 2.90
C THR A 86 -19.29 -9.68 1.56
N LEU A 87 -18.44 -10.69 1.36
CA LEU A 87 -18.37 -11.47 0.12
C LEU A 87 -19.21 -12.75 0.18
N LEU A 88 -19.13 -13.45 1.31
CA LEU A 88 -19.57 -14.84 1.41
C LEU A 88 -20.82 -15.02 2.28
N GLY A 89 -21.41 -13.94 2.82
CA GLY A 89 -22.57 -13.99 3.70
C GLY A 89 -22.28 -14.81 4.97
N ASN A 90 -23.23 -15.65 5.39
CA ASN A 90 -22.99 -16.61 6.46
C ASN A 90 -22.09 -17.75 5.93
N ILE A 91 -20.78 -17.62 6.15
CA ILE A 91 -19.77 -18.53 5.60
C ILE A 91 -20.01 -19.97 6.06
N ARG A 92 -20.35 -20.15 7.34
CA ARG A 92 -20.58 -21.49 7.91
C ARG A 92 -21.72 -22.21 7.18
N GLU A 93 -22.82 -21.51 6.91
CA GLU A 93 -23.96 -22.11 6.23
C GLU A 93 -23.73 -22.29 4.73
N ASN A 94 -23.12 -21.30 4.07
CA ASN A 94 -22.87 -21.35 2.63
C ASN A 94 -21.83 -22.40 2.25
N PHE A 95 -20.83 -22.66 3.11
CA PHE A 95 -19.74 -23.61 2.86
C PHE A 95 -19.88 -24.91 3.68
N LYS A 96 -21.04 -25.19 4.28
CA LYS A 96 -21.24 -26.35 5.17
C LYS A 96 -20.83 -27.70 4.54
N GLU A 97 -21.06 -27.88 3.25
CA GLU A 97 -20.70 -29.11 2.54
C GLU A 97 -19.19 -29.21 2.32
N VAL A 98 -18.52 -28.08 2.05
CA VAL A 98 -17.05 -28.02 1.96
C VAL A 98 -16.41 -28.36 3.30
N PHE A 99 -16.95 -27.82 4.39
CA PHE A 99 -16.45 -28.05 5.75
C PHE A 99 -16.69 -29.47 6.29
N LYS A 100 -17.49 -30.30 5.62
CA LYS A 100 -17.55 -31.75 5.92
C LYS A 100 -16.29 -32.48 5.48
N TRP A 101 -15.55 -31.91 4.52
CA TRP A 101 -14.35 -32.51 3.95
C TRP A 101 -13.06 -31.86 4.44
N ALA A 102 -12.96 -30.53 4.38
CA ALA A 102 -11.72 -29.81 4.66
C ALA A 102 -11.98 -28.42 5.26
N GLY A 103 -10.93 -27.80 5.78
CA GLY A 103 -11.02 -26.52 6.50
C GLY A 103 -11.53 -26.69 7.93
N ASN A 104 -11.95 -25.58 8.54
CA ASN A 104 -12.44 -25.56 9.92
C ASN A 104 -13.70 -24.68 10.04
N GLY A 105 -14.87 -25.25 9.74
CA GLY A 105 -16.14 -24.54 9.90
C GLY A 105 -16.52 -24.23 11.36
N GLN A 106 -15.80 -24.72 12.37
CA GLN A 106 -16.13 -24.53 13.79
C GLN A 106 -15.48 -23.29 14.41
N THR A 107 -14.47 -22.70 13.76
CA THR A 107 -13.84 -21.46 14.24
C THR A 107 -14.79 -20.26 14.13
N THR A 108 -14.57 -19.24 14.96
CA THR A 108 -15.23 -17.94 14.87
C THR A 108 -14.40 -16.90 14.13
N ASP A 109 -13.16 -17.23 13.76
CA ASP A 109 -12.26 -16.38 12.98
C ASP A 109 -12.20 -16.83 11.52
N VAL A 110 -12.53 -15.94 10.58
CA VAL A 110 -12.47 -16.19 9.14
C VAL A 110 -11.08 -16.67 8.70
N GLY A 111 -10.02 -16.13 9.32
CA GLY A 111 -8.64 -16.53 9.00
C GLY A 111 -8.35 -18.00 9.29
N GLY A 112 -8.98 -18.55 10.33
CA GLY A 112 -8.85 -19.95 10.74
C GLY A 112 -9.73 -20.93 9.97
N MET A 113 -10.62 -20.47 9.07
CA MET A 113 -11.60 -21.36 8.41
C MET A 113 -10.98 -22.25 7.32
N GLY A 114 -9.76 -21.96 6.88
CA GLY A 114 -9.08 -22.73 5.83
C GLY A 114 -9.60 -22.45 4.42
N ILE A 115 -10.01 -21.21 4.13
CA ILE A 115 -10.43 -20.75 2.80
C ILE A 115 -9.25 -20.01 2.17
N TRP A 116 -8.66 -20.60 1.13
CA TRP A 116 -7.35 -20.18 0.62
C TRP A 116 -7.32 -20.00 -0.90
N ALA A 117 -6.44 -19.10 -1.35
CA ALA A 117 -6.01 -18.87 -2.73
C ALA A 117 -7.14 -18.89 -3.77
N PRO A 118 -8.15 -18.00 -3.64
CA PRO A 118 -9.24 -17.93 -4.60
C PRO A 118 -8.76 -17.37 -5.94
N ASP A 119 -9.56 -17.62 -6.98
CA ASP A 119 -9.50 -16.87 -8.22
C ASP A 119 -10.89 -16.32 -8.56
N VAL A 120 -10.93 -15.14 -9.18
CA VAL A 120 -12.18 -14.42 -9.51
C VAL A 120 -12.09 -13.91 -10.94
N TYR A 121 -13.09 -14.26 -11.75
CA TYR A 121 -13.24 -13.78 -13.11
C TYR A 121 -14.73 -13.65 -13.47
N TYR A 122 -15.02 -12.81 -14.45
CA TYR A 122 -16.37 -12.69 -15.03
C TYR A 122 -16.55 -13.72 -16.16
N SER A 123 -17.69 -14.39 -16.21
CA SER A 123 -17.99 -15.42 -17.21
C SER A 123 -19.31 -15.13 -17.93
N GLU A 124 -19.23 -14.53 -19.12
CA GLU A 124 -20.40 -14.27 -19.98
C GLU A 124 -21.24 -15.52 -20.29
N SER A 125 -20.61 -16.70 -20.21
CA SER A 125 -21.25 -17.99 -20.52
C SER A 125 -21.86 -18.69 -19.29
N TYR A 126 -21.63 -18.16 -18.08
CA TYR A 126 -22.22 -18.74 -16.88
C TYR A 126 -23.74 -18.60 -16.91
N LYS A 127 -24.45 -19.65 -16.51
CA LYS A 127 -25.92 -19.65 -16.46
C LYS A 127 -26.37 -19.54 -15.02
N ASN A 128 -27.02 -18.42 -14.70
CA ASN A 128 -27.56 -18.14 -13.38
C ASN A 128 -28.80 -18.99 -13.09
N SER A 129 -29.16 -19.09 -11.80
CA SER A 129 -30.33 -19.84 -11.34
C SER A 129 -31.67 -19.27 -11.80
N ASP A 130 -31.70 -17.97 -12.15
CA ASP A 130 -32.86 -17.30 -12.74
C ASP A 130 -32.95 -17.47 -14.27
N GLY A 131 -31.98 -18.18 -14.87
CA GLY A 131 -31.91 -18.45 -16.31
C GLY A 131 -31.19 -17.38 -17.13
N THR A 132 -30.75 -16.27 -16.52
CA THR A 132 -29.90 -15.28 -17.21
C THR A 132 -28.46 -15.79 -17.39
N THR A 133 -27.67 -15.09 -18.20
CA THR A 133 -26.24 -15.37 -18.37
C THR A 133 -25.38 -14.20 -17.90
N GLY A 134 -24.16 -14.52 -17.45
CA GLY A 134 -23.19 -13.55 -16.92
C GLY A 134 -22.85 -13.80 -15.46
#